data_AF-A0A485LM55-F1
#
_entry.id   AF-A0A485LM55-F1
#
_cell.length_a   1.000
_cell.length_b   1.000
_cell.length_c   1.000
_cell.angle_alpha   90.00
_cell.angle_beta   90.00
_cell.angle_gamma   90.00
#
_symmetry.space_group_name_H-M   'P 1'
#
loop_
_entity.id
_entity.type
_entity.pdbx_description
1 polymer ?
#
loop_
_entity_poly.entity_id
_entity_poly.type
_entity_poly.pdbx_seq_one_letter_code
_entity_poly.pdbx_strand_id
1 'polypeptide(L)'
;MDAAMAFIKTCRNFNFGYGNIPGCESHSGHIFTAVGALFMGQQFDKYVDVDVLGRWLCERQRDSWGLNGRPEKQADICNSSWNISCLVMMGRETALDQQGQADSIHFDKDGTRKSKPTCSPPSTSRRTFSCTHNLSREEEIVRGHLV
;
A
#
# COMPACT_ATOMS: atom_id res chain seq x y z
N MET A 1 -19.66 -13.01 11.64
CA MET A 1 -18.45 -12.58 10.90
C MET A 1 -18.76 -12.24 9.45
N ASP A 2 -19.48 -13.11 8.72
CA ASP A 2 -19.74 -12.95 7.27
C ASP A 2 -20.41 -11.63 6.88
N ALA A 3 -21.41 -11.17 7.64
CA ALA A 3 -22.09 -9.91 7.37
C ALA A 3 -21.12 -8.71 7.39
N ALA A 4 -20.16 -8.70 8.32
CA ALA A 4 -19.16 -7.63 8.41
C ALA A 4 -18.20 -7.66 7.21
N MET A 5 -17.72 -8.85 6.81
CA MET A 5 -16.84 -8.98 5.64
C MET A 5 -17.57 -8.65 4.33
N ALA A 6 -18.85 -9.03 4.22
CA ALA A 6 -19.71 -8.66 3.10
C ALA A 6 -19.92 -7.14 3.04
N PHE A 7 -20.01 -6.44 4.17
CA PHE A 7 -20.05 -4.98 4.18
C PHE A 7 -18.72 -4.38 3.69
N ILE A 8 -17.57 -4.86 4.15
CA ILE A 8 -16.25 -4.39 3.68
C ILE A 8 -16.13 -4.50 2.15
N LYS A 9 -16.64 -5.60 1.57
CA LYS A 9 -16.69 -5.77 0.11
C LYS A 9 -17.38 -4.60 -0.60
N THR A 10 -18.46 -4.06 -0.03
CA THR A 10 -19.21 -2.94 -0.62
C THR A 10 -18.45 -1.61 -0.57
N CYS A 11 -17.42 -1.51 0.27
CA CYS A 11 -16.52 -0.35 0.33
C CYS A 11 -15.40 -0.37 -0.73
N ARG A 12 -15.25 -1.45 -1.51
CA ARG A 12 -14.27 -1.54 -2.61
C ARG A 12 -14.71 -0.70 -3.79
N ASN A 13 -13.79 0.11 -4.32
CA ASN A 13 -14.03 1.00 -5.45
C ASN A 13 -13.58 0.39 -6.79
N PHE A 14 -13.94 1.07 -7.89
CA PHE A 14 -13.54 0.69 -9.26
C PHE A 14 -12.02 0.64 -9.47
N ASN A 15 -11.27 1.45 -8.72
CA ASN A 15 -9.81 1.45 -8.74
C ASN A 15 -9.21 0.42 -7.77
N PHE A 16 -10.03 -0.50 -7.26
CA PHE A 16 -9.67 -1.62 -6.40
C PHE A 16 -9.21 -1.26 -4.97
N GLY A 17 -9.07 0.03 -4.65
CA GLY A 17 -8.91 0.50 -3.28
C GLY A 17 -10.22 0.49 -2.48
N TYR A 18 -10.14 0.88 -1.21
CA TYR A 18 -11.27 0.88 -0.26
C TYR A 18 -11.52 2.28 0.29
N GLY A 19 -12.80 2.65 0.37
CA GLY A 19 -13.30 3.82 1.09
C GLY A 19 -13.73 3.51 2.52
N ASN A 20 -14.01 4.55 3.32
CA ASN A 20 -14.56 4.41 4.67
C ASN A 20 -15.95 3.75 4.64
N ILE A 21 -16.76 4.14 3.66
CA ILE A 21 -18.10 3.64 3.39
C ILE A 21 -18.27 3.39 1.89
N PRO A 22 -19.32 2.67 1.45
CA PRO A 22 -19.59 2.45 0.03
C PRO A 22 -19.68 3.77 -0.75
N GLY A 23 -18.94 3.86 -1.86
CA GLY A 23 -18.89 5.05 -2.71
C GLY A 23 -17.94 6.15 -2.25
N CYS A 24 -17.31 6.04 -1.08
CA CYS A 24 -16.26 6.98 -0.68
C CYS A 24 -14.93 6.71 -1.40
N GLU A 25 -14.14 7.76 -1.60
CA GLU A 25 -12.83 7.69 -2.25
C GLU A 25 -11.87 6.70 -1.56
N SER A 26 -11.11 5.97 -2.37
CA SER A 26 -10.07 5.06 -1.92
C SER A 26 -8.95 5.77 -1.16
N HIS A 27 -8.59 5.25 0.01
CA HIS A 27 -7.55 5.82 0.86
C HIS A 27 -6.73 4.71 1.53
N SER A 28 -5.40 4.87 1.61
CA SER A 28 -4.46 3.91 2.21
C SER A 28 -4.87 3.47 3.62
N GLY A 29 -5.27 4.40 4.48
CA GLY A 29 -5.75 4.10 5.84
C GLY A 29 -7.00 3.21 5.85
N HIS A 30 -7.97 3.48 4.98
CA HIS A 30 -9.17 2.64 4.86
C HIS A 30 -8.83 1.27 4.28
N ILE A 31 -7.90 1.21 3.32
CA ILE A 31 -7.39 -0.04 2.76
C ILE A 31 -6.70 -0.87 3.85
N PHE A 32 -5.85 -0.26 4.67
CA PHE A 32 -5.22 -0.93 5.80
C PHE A 32 -6.24 -1.54 6.75
N THR A 33 -7.25 -0.79 7.14
CA THR A 33 -8.32 -1.30 8.00
C THR A 33 -9.13 -2.41 7.32
N ALA A 34 -9.47 -2.26 6.05
CA ALA A 34 -10.23 -3.25 5.29
C ALA A 34 -9.43 -4.56 5.13
N VAL A 35 -8.18 -4.48 4.65
CA VAL A 35 -7.29 -5.63 4.47
C VAL A 35 -7.05 -6.33 5.81
N GLY A 36 -6.73 -5.59 6.87
CA GLY A 36 -6.50 -6.16 8.19
C GLY A 36 -7.75 -6.87 8.74
N ALA A 37 -8.93 -6.28 8.58
CA ALA A 37 -10.19 -6.90 8.99
C ALA A 37 -10.51 -8.17 8.19
N LEU A 38 -10.26 -8.17 6.88
CA LEU A 38 -10.43 -9.35 6.01
C LEU A 38 -9.43 -10.46 6.36
N PHE A 39 -8.20 -10.11 6.70
CA PHE A 39 -7.17 -11.05 7.14
C PHE A 39 -7.55 -11.71 8.47
N MET A 40 -7.94 -10.91 9.48
CA MET A 40 -8.45 -11.42 10.76
C MET A 40 -9.73 -12.26 10.59
N GLY A 41 -10.55 -11.92 9.59
CA GLY A 41 -11.75 -12.66 9.24
C GLY A 41 -11.55 -13.91 8.40
N GLN A 42 -10.30 -14.26 8.05
CA GLN A 42 -9.98 -15.39 7.16
C GLN A 42 -10.76 -15.36 5.83
N GLN A 43 -11.06 -14.15 5.32
CA GLN A 43 -11.74 -13.92 4.05
C GLN A 43 -10.96 -13.00 3.10
N PHE A 44 -9.66 -12.85 3.36
CA PHE A 44 -8.74 -12.07 2.54
C PHE A 44 -8.77 -12.52 1.07
N ASP A 45 -8.49 -13.80 0.81
CA ASP A 45 -8.43 -14.38 -0.55
C ASP A 45 -9.77 -14.30 -1.31
N LYS A 46 -10.88 -14.15 -0.58
CA LYS A 46 -12.21 -14.05 -1.17
C LYS A 46 -12.51 -12.66 -1.75
N TYR A 47 -11.93 -11.61 -1.19
CA TYR A 47 -12.31 -10.23 -1.52
C TYR A 47 -11.15 -9.35 -2.00
N VAL A 48 -9.91 -9.75 -1.76
CA VAL A 48 -8.73 -8.99 -2.16
C VAL A 48 -8.07 -9.63 -3.36
N ASP A 49 -7.88 -8.82 -4.40
CA ASP A 49 -7.00 -9.13 -5.51
C ASP A 49 -5.62 -8.53 -5.18
N VAL A 50 -4.67 -9.41 -4.83
CA VAL A 50 -3.34 -9.03 -4.33
C VAL A 50 -2.55 -8.23 -5.36
N ASP A 51 -2.58 -8.63 -6.63
CA ASP A 51 -1.74 -8.00 -7.65
C ASP A 51 -2.26 -6.60 -8.01
N VAL A 52 -3.58 -6.48 -8.13
CA VAL A 52 -4.21 -5.21 -8.48
C VAL A 52 -4.16 -4.23 -7.32
N LEU A 53 -4.44 -4.69 -6.09
CA LEU A 53 -4.33 -3.83 -4.90
C LEU A 53 -2.87 -3.47 -4.60
N GLY A 54 -1.94 -4.42 -4.76
CA GLY A 54 -0.51 -4.20 -4.63
C GLY A 54 -0.02 -3.09 -5.55
N ARG A 55 -0.41 -3.13 -6.84
CA ARG A 55 -0.13 -2.05 -7.79
C ARG A 55 -0.71 -0.71 -7.32
N TRP A 56 -1.96 -0.68 -6.85
CA TRP A 56 -2.57 0.55 -6.34
C TRP A 56 -1.76 1.17 -5.19
N LEU A 57 -1.25 0.34 -4.27
CA LEU A 57 -0.42 0.78 -3.14
C LEU A 57 0.96 1.26 -3.62
N CYS A 58 1.59 0.57 -4.57
CA CYS A 58 2.88 0.98 -5.13
C CYS A 58 2.81 2.32 -5.87
N GLU A 59 1.71 2.59 -6.57
CA GLU A 59 1.45 3.87 -7.23
C GLU A 59 1.24 5.05 -6.24
N ARG A 60 1.30 4.81 -4.93
CA ARG A 60 1.32 5.87 -3.90
C ARG A 60 2.72 6.43 -3.65
N GLN A 61 3.78 5.74 -4.06
CA GLN A 61 5.15 6.23 -3.91
C GLN A 61 5.36 7.45 -4.81
N ARG A 62 5.88 8.54 -4.24
CA ARG A 62 6.14 9.81 -4.95
C ARG A 62 7.63 9.98 -5.22
N ASP A 63 7.98 10.99 -6.03
CA ASP A 63 9.38 11.32 -6.32
C ASP A 63 10.19 11.70 -5.08
N SER A 64 9.52 12.17 -4.02
CA SER A 64 10.10 12.39 -2.69
C SER A 64 10.31 11.11 -1.88
N TRP A 65 10.00 9.95 -2.47
CA TRP A 65 10.03 8.61 -1.92
C TRP A 65 9.06 8.32 -0.76
N GLY A 66 8.39 9.34 -0.22
CA GLY A 66 7.26 9.17 0.68
C GLY A 66 6.01 8.66 -0.05
N LEU A 67 5.08 8.08 0.69
CA LEU A 67 3.82 7.56 0.16
C LEU A 67 2.65 8.49 0.47
N ASN A 68 1.75 8.67 -0.49
CA ASN A 68 0.51 9.39 -0.26
C ASN A 68 -0.66 8.44 0.09
N GLY A 69 -1.74 9.01 0.63
CA GLY A 69 -2.91 8.23 1.03
C GLY A 69 -3.88 7.96 -0.12
N ARG A 70 -3.90 8.84 -1.12
CA ARG A 70 -4.79 8.80 -2.28
C ARG A 70 -4.14 9.55 -3.45
N PRO A 71 -4.58 9.33 -4.70
CA PRO A 71 -4.04 10.03 -5.87
C PRO A 71 -4.00 11.55 -5.70
N GLU A 72 -2.98 12.18 -6.30
CA GLU A 72 -2.80 13.65 -6.31
C GLU A 72 -2.70 14.35 -4.95
N LYS A 73 -2.44 13.59 -3.86
CA LYS A 73 -2.11 14.16 -2.55
C LYS A 73 -0.63 14.06 -2.23
N GLN A 74 -0.21 14.93 -1.31
CA GLN A 74 1.16 14.95 -0.79
C GLN A 74 1.44 13.68 0.02
N ALA A 75 2.71 13.30 0.06
CA ALA A 75 3.16 12.21 0.90
C ALA A 75 3.03 12.57 2.38
N ASP A 76 2.70 11.59 3.21
CA ASP A 76 2.65 11.71 4.66
C ASP A 76 3.23 10.43 5.28
N ILE A 77 3.94 10.56 6.39
CA ILE A 77 4.57 9.43 7.07
C ILE A 77 3.57 8.38 7.53
N CYS A 78 2.36 8.76 7.95
CA CYS A 78 1.35 7.78 8.37
C CYS A 78 0.89 6.90 7.19
N ASN A 79 0.85 7.47 5.98
CA ASN A 79 0.52 6.73 4.78
C ASN A 79 1.61 5.72 4.44
N SER A 80 2.88 5.98 4.73
CA SER A 80 3.93 4.98 4.56
C SER A 80 3.65 3.73 5.39
N SER A 81 3.34 3.90 6.68
CA SER A 81 2.97 2.78 7.55
C SER A 81 1.75 2.02 7.02
N TRP A 82 0.66 2.71 6.65
CA TRP A 82 -0.54 2.05 6.12
C TRP A 82 -0.28 1.26 4.84
N ASN A 83 0.42 1.85 3.87
CA ASN A 83 0.70 1.19 2.60
C ASN A 83 1.66 0.00 2.78
N ILE A 84 2.75 0.17 3.52
CA ILE A 84 3.75 -0.90 3.75
C ILE A 84 3.12 -2.06 4.52
N SER A 85 2.33 -1.78 5.57
CA SER A 85 1.67 -2.85 6.32
C SER A 85 0.70 -3.65 5.46
N CYS A 86 -0.01 -3.01 4.51
CA CYS A 86 -0.82 -3.75 3.53
C CYS A 86 0.04 -4.64 2.66
N LEU A 87 1.15 -4.14 2.12
CA LEU A 87 2.05 -4.92 1.27
C LEU A 87 2.64 -6.12 2.03
N VAL A 88 3.02 -5.94 3.30
CA VAL A 88 3.50 -7.04 4.16
C VAL A 88 2.41 -8.08 4.38
N MET A 89 1.17 -7.67 4.70
CA MET A 89 0.04 -8.60 4.85
C MET A 89 -0.23 -9.41 3.56
N MET A 90 0.15 -8.86 2.40
CA MET A 90 -0.02 -9.48 1.09
C MET A 90 1.23 -10.24 0.59
N GLY A 91 2.34 -10.25 1.35
CA GLY A 91 3.62 -10.82 0.90
C GLY A 91 4.22 -10.09 -0.31
N ARG A 92 4.21 -8.75 -0.27
CA ARG A 92 4.64 -7.84 -1.35
C ARG A 92 5.58 -6.73 -0.84
N GLU A 93 6.30 -6.95 0.26
CA GLU A 93 7.16 -5.96 0.90
C GLU A 93 8.34 -5.46 0.04
N THR A 94 8.74 -6.24 -0.96
CA THR A 94 9.79 -5.89 -1.93
C THR A 94 9.26 -5.07 -3.12
N ALA A 95 7.95 -4.81 -3.19
CA ALA A 95 7.31 -4.15 -4.32
C ALA A 95 7.52 -2.62 -4.35
N LEU A 96 8.03 -2.02 -3.28
CA LEU A 96 8.38 -0.59 -3.22
C LEU A 96 9.88 -0.38 -3.37
N ASP A 97 10.29 0.77 -3.91
CA ASP A 97 11.69 1.17 -3.88
C ASP A 97 12.08 1.52 -2.42
N GLN A 98 12.85 0.64 -1.80
CA GLN A 98 13.23 0.73 -0.39
C GLN A 98 14.37 1.74 -0.15
N GLN A 99 15.24 1.97 -1.13
CA GLN A 99 16.43 2.81 -0.96
C GLN A 99 16.05 4.28 -0.80
N GLY A 100 15.09 4.76 -1.60
CA GLY A 100 14.60 6.13 -1.48
C GLY A 100 13.74 6.38 -0.24
N GLN A 101 13.02 5.37 0.25
CA GLN A 101 12.08 5.53 1.37
C GLN A 101 12.77 5.91 2.68
N ALA A 102 13.91 5.31 3.01
CA ALA A 102 14.66 5.66 4.22
C ALA A 102 15.05 7.14 4.24
N ASP A 103 15.42 7.68 3.07
CA ASP A 103 15.85 9.08 2.91
C ASP A 103 14.68 10.09 2.98
N SER A 104 13.44 9.62 2.80
CA SER A 104 12.22 10.43 2.91
C SER A 104 11.77 10.68 4.35
N ILE A 105 12.18 9.83 5.28
CA ILE A 105 11.83 9.93 6.70
C ILE A 105 12.80 10.92 7.35
N HIS A 106 12.42 12.20 7.35
CA HIS A 106 13.16 13.27 8.04
C HIS A 106 12.41 13.72 9.30
N PHE A 107 13.16 14.01 10.35
CA PHE A 107 12.65 14.64 11.56
C PHE A 107 13.16 16.07 11.60
N ASP A 108 12.27 17.04 11.81
CA ASP A 108 12.71 18.42 12.00
C ASP A 108 13.49 18.54 13.32
N LYS A 109 14.31 19.59 13.41
CA LYS A 109 15.13 19.91 14.60
C LYS A 109 14.30 20.05 15.88
N ASP A 110 13.02 20.36 15.74
CA ASP A 110 12.07 20.59 16.83
C ASP A 110 11.39 19.29 17.30
N GLY A 111 11.77 18.13 16.72
CA GLY A 111 11.18 16.83 17.00
C GLY A 111 9.79 16.61 16.36
N THR A 112 9.20 17.65 15.77
CA THR A 112 7.95 17.54 15.01
C THR A 112 8.17 16.88 13.65
N ARG A 113 7.33 15.91 13.32
CA ARG A 113 7.37 15.16 12.06
C ARG A 113 6.59 15.88 10.98
N LYS A 114 7.25 16.26 9.88
CA LYS A 114 6.58 16.67 8.64
C LYS A 114 7.20 15.97 7.44
N SER A 115 6.37 15.77 6.41
CA SER A 115 6.81 15.40 5.07
C SER A 115 7.79 16.45 4.54
N LYS A 116 8.96 16.03 4.03
CA LYS A 116 9.91 16.94 3.35
C LYS A 116 9.15 17.80 2.33
N PRO A 117 9.36 19.13 2.28
CA PRO A 117 8.86 19.95 1.19
C PRO A 117 9.45 19.40 -0.11
N THR A 118 8.61 19.30 -1.13
CA THR A 118 8.92 18.69 -2.43
C THR A 118 10.25 19.19 -2.98
N CYS A 119 11.30 18.36 -2.96
CA CYS A 119 12.47 18.59 -3.80
C CYS A 119 12.10 18.25 -5.24
N SER A 120 12.44 19.14 -6.16
CA SER A 120 12.28 18.99 -7.61
C SER A 120 12.76 17.60 -8.07
N PRO A 121 12.06 16.96 -9.02
CA PRO A 121 12.41 15.60 -9.44
C PRO A 121 13.82 15.60 -10.05
N PRO A 122 14.71 14.66 -9.67
CA PRO A 122 15.92 14.44 -10.43
C PRO A 122 15.52 13.91 -11.82
N SER A 123 16.12 14.49 -12.85
CA SER A 123 15.89 14.14 -14.25
C SER A 123 16.32 12.71 -14.53
N THR A 124 15.39 11.75 -14.48
CA THR A 124 15.59 10.47 -15.18
C THR A 124 14.26 9.84 -15.56
N SER A 125 13.96 9.89 -16.86
CA SER A 125 12.81 9.26 -17.48
C SER A 125 12.97 7.73 -17.50
N ARG A 126 12.40 7.04 -16.52
CA ARG A 126 11.85 5.66 -16.60
C ARG A 126 11.52 5.17 -15.19
N ARG A 127 10.29 5.40 -14.74
CA ARG A 127 9.75 4.78 -13.51
C ARG A 127 8.39 4.16 -13.80
N THR A 128 8.41 3.14 -14.65
CA THR A 128 7.29 2.22 -14.86
C THR A 128 7.88 0.83 -15.01
N PHE A 129 7.36 -0.10 -14.21
CA PHE A 129 7.60 -1.55 -14.25
C PHE A 129 8.93 -2.07 -13.70
N SER A 130 9.04 -2.17 -12.38
CA SER A 130 9.74 -3.29 -11.72
C SER A 130 8.82 -4.02 -10.75
N CYS A 131 7.53 -4.18 -11.11
CA CYS A 131 6.55 -4.87 -10.27
C CYS A 131 6.22 -6.29 -10.78
N THR A 132 6.68 -6.69 -11.97
CA THR A 132 6.29 -7.97 -12.61
C THR A 132 7.38 -9.06 -12.62
N HIS A 133 8.62 -8.78 -12.21
CA HIS A 133 9.72 -9.73 -12.40
C HIS A 133 10.07 -10.64 -11.21
N ASN A 134 9.41 -10.51 -10.05
CA ASN A 134 9.68 -11.38 -8.87
C ASN A 134 8.53 -12.34 -8.51
N LEU A 135 7.39 -12.29 -9.22
CA LEU A 135 6.21 -13.10 -8.88
C LEU A 135 6.42 -14.61 -9.02
N SER A 136 7.36 -15.06 -9.86
CA SER A 136 7.55 -16.49 -10.17
C SER A 136 8.48 -17.24 -9.22
N ARG A 137 9.12 -16.57 -8.25
CA ARG A 137 10.06 -17.23 -7.32
C ARG A 137 9.57 -17.35 -5.88
N GLU A 138 8.56 -16.59 -5.47
CA GLU A 138 8.08 -16.57 -4.08
C GLU A 138 6.94 -17.56 -3.80
N GLU A 139 6.26 -18.09 -4.83
CA GLU A 139 5.22 -19.12 -4.66
C GLU A 139 5.77 -20.45 -4.10
N GLU A 140 7.08 -20.69 -4.18
CA GLU A 140 7.73 -21.92 -3.69
C GLU A 140 8.10 -21.84 -2.20
N ILE A 141 8.29 -20.64 -1.64
CA ILE A 141 8.78 -20.47 -0.26
C ILE A 141 7.63 -20.52 0.77
N VAL A 142 6.45 -19.99 0.42
CA VAL A 142 5.31 -19.91 1.35
C VAL A 142 4.62 -21.28 1.51
N ARG A 143 4.69 -22.18 0.54
CA ARG A 143 4.12 -23.54 0.63
C ARG A 143 4.89 -24.49 1.56
N GLY A 144 6.09 -24.11 2.01
CA GLY A 144 6.95 -24.96 2.85
C GLY A 144 6.76 -24.87 4.36
N HIS A 145 5.88 -23.99 4.87
CA HIS A 145 5.73 -23.74 6.32
C HIS A 145 4.36 -24.12 6.91
N LEU A 146 3.60 -24.98 6.21
CA LEU A 146 2.40 -25.63 6.77
C LEU A 146 2.51 -27.15 6.58
N VAL A 147 3.37 -27.78 7.39
CA VAL A 147 3.26 -29.19 7.79
C VAL A 147 3.51 -29.28 9.30
#